data_AF-A0A3R6XUE6-F1
#
_entry.id   AF-A0A3R6XUE6-F1
#
_cell.length_a   1.000
_cell.length_b   1.000
_cell.length_c   1.000
_cell.angle_alpha   90.00
_cell.angle_beta   90.00
_cell.angle_gamma   90.00
#
_symmetry.space_group_name_H-M   'P 1'
#
loop_
_entity.id
_entity.type
_entity.pdbx_description
1 polymer ?
#
loop_
_entity_poly.entity_id
_entity_poly.type
_entity_poly.pdbx_seq_one_letter_code
_entity_poly.pdbx_strand_id
1 'polypeptide(L)'
;MNELIQEIMSNINKKGIQRDCKKILKKCSMKSAKDTGFITELAVWLYIYGYTQEAISVCDLFSNEKFDGNYTLWSNIDHAYCLKARILREMGKVKESQEIIKFVNKYRHPELYINGVEWFTKTIDVNIQSNLDANSKARARSWRLLKLEEAIAHREAENIQYHRIFWIKPLMS
;
A
#
# COMPACT_ATOMS: atom_id res chain seq x y z
N MET A 1 13.13 -2.30 -13.07
CA MET A 1 13.04 -1.63 -11.75
C MET A 1 13.89 -0.36 -11.71
N ASN A 2 15.23 -0.45 -11.74
CA ASN A 2 16.09 0.72 -11.50
C ASN A 2 15.80 1.92 -12.42
N GLU A 3 15.62 1.69 -13.73
CA GLU A 3 15.30 2.75 -14.70
C GLU A 3 14.01 3.50 -14.33
N LEU A 4 12.90 2.77 -14.10
CA LEU A 4 11.63 3.34 -13.65
C LEU A 4 11.78 4.20 -12.38
N ILE A 5 12.52 3.69 -11.39
CA ILE A 5 12.69 4.40 -10.11
C ILE A 5 13.55 5.66 -10.28
N GLN A 6 14.57 5.61 -11.15
CA GLN A 6 15.37 6.79 -11.49
C GLN A 6 14.55 7.85 -12.24
N GLU A 7 13.71 7.43 -13.18
CA GLU A 7 12.82 8.34 -13.91
C GLU A 7 11.84 9.04 -12.96
N ILE A 8 11.13 8.28 -12.11
CA ILE A 8 10.25 8.83 -11.07
C ILE A 8 11.01 9.81 -10.18
N MET A 9 12.20 9.44 -9.73
CA MET A 9 13.03 10.28 -8.88
C MET A 9 13.51 11.55 -9.59
N SER A 10 13.71 11.52 -10.91
CA SER A 10 14.17 12.69 -11.68
C SER A 10 13.03 13.66 -11.96
N ASN A 11 11.81 13.13 -12.18
CA ASN A 11 10.66 13.91 -12.62
C ASN A 11 9.78 14.43 -11.46
N ILE A 12 9.79 13.76 -10.30
CA ILE A 12 8.84 14.06 -9.22
C ILE A 12 9.55 14.53 -7.93
N ASN A 13 9.54 15.83 -7.69
CA ASN A 13 10.14 16.44 -6.50
C ASN A 13 9.19 16.47 -5.28
N LYS A 14 8.86 15.29 -4.74
CA LYS A 14 8.11 15.15 -3.48
C LYS A 14 8.94 14.40 -2.44
N LYS A 15 9.03 14.92 -1.22
CA LYS A 15 9.92 14.40 -0.16
C LYS A 15 9.72 12.91 0.15
N GLY A 16 8.47 12.43 0.17
CA GLY A 16 8.15 11.01 0.41
C GLY A 16 8.70 10.12 -0.72
N ILE A 17 8.32 10.44 -1.96
CA ILE A 17 8.78 9.77 -3.19
C ILE A 17 10.31 9.75 -3.25
N GLN A 18 10.96 10.91 -3.13
CA GLN A 18 12.43 11.02 -3.18
C GLN A 18 13.14 10.16 -2.14
N ARG A 19 12.61 10.11 -0.92
CA ARG A 19 13.17 9.29 0.16
C ARG A 19 13.08 7.81 -0.19
N ASP A 20 11.94 7.35 -0.69
CA ASP A 20 11.72 5.92 -0.93
C ASP A 20 12.42 5.45 -2.22
N CYS A 21 12.46 6.27 -3.29
CA CYS A 21 13.32 6.02 -4.45
C CYS A 21 14.79 5.83 -4.05
N LYS A 22 15.34 6.72 -3.20
CA LYS A 22 16.73 6.61 -2.72
C LYS A 22 16.99 5.31 -1.96
N LYS A 23 16.04 4.86 -1.13
CA LYS A 23 16.15 3.59 -0.40
C LYS A 23 16.13 2.39 -1.35
N ILE A 24 15.23 2.44 -2.34
CA ILE A 24 15.05 1.37 -3.32
C ILE A 24 16.33 1.23 -4.16
N LEU A 25 16.82 2.33 -4.73
CA LEU A 25 18.02 2.35 -5.59
C LEU A 25 19.29 1.92 -4.86
N LYS A 26 19.35 2.07 -3.53
CA LYS A 26 20.55 1.72 -2.77
C LYS A 26 20.73 0.21 -2.57
N LYS A 27 19.65 -0.54 -2.30
CA LYS A 27 19.77 -1.94 -1.84
C LYS A 27 18.51 -2.80 -1.97
N CYS A 28 17.53 -2.42 -2.78
CA CYS A 28 16.30 -3.20 -2.91
C CYS A 28 16.53 -4.47 -3.72
N SER A 29 16.33 -5.60 -3.07
CA SER A 29 16.38 -6.93 -3.70
C SER A 29 15.01 -7.48 -4.07
N MET A 30 13.94 -6.82 -3.60
CA MET A 30 12.54 -7.28 -3.66
C MET A 30 12.26 -8.59 -2.88
N LYS A 31 13.25 -9.18 -2.21
CA LYS A 31 13.13 -10.48 -1.51
C LYS A 31 12.86 -10.37 -0.02
N SER A 32 12.71 -9.15 0.51
CA SER A 32 12.46 -8.94 1.94
C SER A 32 11.20 -8.12 2.14
N ALA A 33 10.49 -8.35 3.24
CA ALA A 33 9.32 -7.57 3.61
C ALA A 33 9.62 -6.06 3.70
N LYS A 34 10.86 -5.71 4.06
CA LYS A 34 11.29 -4.30 4.08
C LYS A 34 11.38 -3.70 2.67
N ASP A 35 11.95 -4.46 1.73
CA ASP A 35 12.09 -4.02 0.35
C ASP A 35 10.72 -3.91 -0.33
N THR A 36 9.87 -4.92 -0.19
CA THR A 36 8.50 -4.88 -0.73
C THR A 36 7.69 -3.77 -0.10
N GLY A 37 7.84 -3.54 1.21
CA GLY A 37 7.21 -2.41 1.90
C GLY A 37 7.61 -1.05 1.33
N PHE A 38 8.88 -0.81 0.99
CA PHE A 38 9.28 0.46 0.38
C PHE A 38 8.72 0.67 -1.04
N ILE A 39 8.60 -0.40 -1.82
CA ILE A 39 7.98 -0.33 -3.16
C ILE A 39 6.49 0.00 -3.02
N THR A 40 5.78 -0.66 -2.11
CA THR A 40 4.36 -0.41 -1.86
C THR A 40 4.12 1.01 -1.33
N GLU A 41 4.91 1.47 -0.34
CA GLU A 41 4.84 2.83 0.19
C GLU A 41 5.12 3.88 -0.92
N LEU A 42 6.05 3.63 -1.83
CA LEU A 42 6.29 4.49 -2.99
C LEU A 42 5.06 4.58 -3.91
N ALA A 43 4.44 3.44 -4.24
CA ALA A 43 3.23 3.41 -5.07
C ALA A 43 2.08 4.20 -4.43
N VAL A 44 1.92 4.10 -3.11
CA VAL A 44 0.89 4.82 -2.36
C VAL A 44 1.17 6.32 -2.36
N TRP A 45 2.44 6.73 -2.19
CA TRP A 45 2.80 8.15 -2.33
C TRP A 45 2.47 8.70 -3.71
N LEU A 46 2.80 7.96 -4.77
CA LEU A 46 2.48 8.36 -6.14
C LEU A 46 0.97 8.52 -6.32
N TYR A 47 0.18 7.57 -5.82
CA TYR A 47 -1.28 7.65 -5.81
C TYR A 47 -1.82 8.87 -5.05
N ILE A 48 -1.35 9.11 -3.83
CA ILE A 48 -1.76 10.28 -3.00
C ILE A 48 -1.52 11.60 -3.75
N TYR A 49 -0.41 11.71 -4.48
CA TYR A 49 -0.07 12.92 -5.23
C TYR A 49 -0.67 12.98 -6.63
N GLY A 50 -1.45 11.97 -7.05
CA GLY A 50 -2.13 11.94 -8.35
C GLY A 50 -1.30 11.42 -9.53
N TYR A 51 -0.12 10.85 -9.27
CA TYR A 51 0.74 10.22 -10.30
C TYR A 51 0.29 8.78 -10.54
N THR A 52 -0.93 8.62 -11.07
CA THR A 52 -1.60 7.31 -11.14
C THR A 52 -0.91 6.33 -12.08
N GLN A 53 -0.32 6.82 -13.18
CA GLN A 53 0.35 5.95 -14.15
C GLN A 53 1.67 5.40 -13.57
N GLU A 54 2.44 6.25 -12.91
CA GLU A 54 3.66 5.87 -12.20
C GLU A 54 3.34 4.93 -11.04
N ALA A 55 2.25 5.18 -10.30
CA ALA A 55 1.78 4.27 -9.25
C ALA A 55 1.49 2.87 -9.79
N ILE A 56 0.77 2.75 -10.91
CA ILE A 56 0.53 1.47 -11.59
C ILE A 56 1.86 0.81 -11.99
N SER A 57 2.76 1.55 -12.63
CA SER A 57 4.07 1.02 -13.06
C SER A 57 4.91 0.50 -11.89
N VAL A 58 4.84 1.14 -10.72
CA VAL A 58 5.50 0.66 -9.50
C VAL A 58 4.82 -0.59 -8.95
N CYS A 59 3.49 -0.67 -8.93
CA CYS A 59 2.77 -1.90 -8.56
C CYS A 59 3.13 -3.06 -9.49
N ASP A 60 3.32 -2.79 -10.79
CA ASP A 60 3.64 -3.80 -11.80
C ASP A 60 5.01 -4.47 -11.62
N LEU A 61 5.89 -3.90 -10.77
CA LEU A 61 7.12 -4.57 -10.37
C LEU A 61 6.87 -5.94 -9.74
N PHE A 62 5.69 -6.16 -9.12
CA PHE A 62 5.33 -7.43 -8.50
C PHE A 62 4.60 -8.41 -9.43
N SER A 63 4.40 -8.09 -10.71
CA SER A 63 3.56 -8.89 -11.63
C SER A 63 4.01 -10.35 -11.79
N ASN A 64 5.30 -10.64 -11.55
CA ASN A 64 5.88 -11.97 -11.66
C ASN A 64 6.05 -12.70 -10.32
N GLU A 65 5.75 -12.02 -9.21
CA GLU A 65 5.87 -12.62 -7.88
C GLU A 65 4.75 -13.64 -7.66
N LYS A 66 5.12 -14.78 -7.06
CA LYS A 66 4.19 -15.85 -6.73
C LYS A 66 4.19 -16.04 -5.21
N PHE A 67 3.02 -16.31 -4.67
CA PHE A 67 2.91 -16.64 -3.26
C PHE A 67 3.66 -17.96 -2.97
N ASP A 68 4.56 -17.91 -1.99
CA ASP A 68 5.42 -19.02 -1.58
C ASP A 68 5.13 -19.52 -0.14
N GLY A 69 4.09 -18.99 0.50
CA GLY A 69 3.77 -19.25 1.91
C GLY A 69 4.20 -18.14 2.88
N ASN A 70 5.01 -17.17 2.46
CA ASN A 70 5.47 -16.08 3.32
C ASN A 70 4.49 -14.90 3.38
N TYR A 71 3.54 -14.96 4.31
CA TYR A 71 2.52 -13.92 4.50
C TYR A 71 3.08 -12.53 4.86
N THR A 72 4.22 -12.46 5.54
CA THR A 72 4.85 -11.18 5.91
C THR A 72 5.39 -10.44 4.70
N LEU A 73 5.92 -11.16 3.71
CA LEU A 73 6.35 -10.56 2.45
C LEU A 73 5.15 -10.30 1.54
N TRP A 74 4.22 -11.27 1.48
CA TRP A 74 3.06 -11.24 0.62
C TRP A 74 2.09 -10.10 0.95
N SER A 75 1.93 -9.72 2.23
CA SER A 75 1.03 -8.62 2.61
C SER A 75 1.35 -7.31 1.90
N ASN A 76 2.63 -6.97 1.74
CA ASN A 76 3.02 -5.76 1.01
C ASN A 76 2.70 -5.85 -0.49
N ILE A 77 2.88 -7.03 -1.08
CA ILE A 77 2.57 -7.30 -2.49
C ILE A 77 1.06 -7.25 -2.73
N ASP A 78 0.29 -7.86 -1.84
CA ASP A 78 -1.17 -7.81 -1.78
C ASP A 78 -1.69 -6.37 -1.73
N HIS A 79 -1.11 -5.53 -0.87
CA HIS A 79 -1.45 -4.10 -0.79
C HIS A 79 -1.18 -3.36 -2.11
N ALA A 80 -0.06 -3.66 -2.77
CA ALA A 80 0.25 -3.08 -4.07
C ALA A 80 -0.75 -3.51 -5.16
N TYR A 81 -1.16 -4.79 -5.18
CA TYR A 81 -2.20 -5.25 -6.08
C TYR A 81 -3.56 -4.58 -5.80
N CYS A 82 -3.94 -4.43 -4.53
CA CYS A 82 -5.18 -3.73 -4.18
C CYS A 82 -5.14 -2.26 -4.58
N LEU A 83 -4.00 -1.58 -4.41
CA LEU A 83 -3.80 -0.22 -4.90
C LEU A 83 -3.96 -0.14 -6.42
N LYS A 84 -3.33 -1.04 -7.18
CA LYS A 84 -3.49 -1.10 -8.64
C LYS A 84 -4.96 -1.31 -9.03
N ALA A 85 -5.64 -2.27 -8.40
CA ALA A 85 -7.05 -2.53 -8.65
C ALA A 85 -7.94 -1.30 -8.38
N ARG A 86 -7.66 -0.56 -7.30
CA ARG A 86 -8.34 0.70 -6.98
C ARG A 86 -8.17 1.73 -8.09
N ILE A 87 -6.94 1.97 -8.52
CA ILE A 87 -6.62 2.95 -9.58
C ILE A 87 -7.33 2.56 -10.88
N LEU A 88 -7.24 1.28 -11.29
CA LEU A 88 -7.90 0.80 -12.50
C LEU A 88 -9.41 0.98 -12.45
N ARG A 89 -10.05 0.70 -11.29
CA ARG A 89 -11.49 0.95 -11.13
C ARG A 89 -11.82 2.45 -11.23
N GLU A 90 -11.01 3.31 -10.60
CA GLU A 90 -11.17 4.78 -10.67
C GLU A 90 -11.01 5.29 -12.12
N MET A 91 -10.22 4.60 -12.95
CA MET A 91 -10.09 4.83 -14.40
C MET A 91 -11.20 4.20 -15.26
N GLY A 92 -12.20 3.53 -14.66
CA GLY A 92 -13.28 2.85 -15.38
C GLY A 92 -12.90 1.47 -15.94
N LYS A 93 -11.68 0.97 -15.70
CA LYS A 93 -11.20 -0.36 -16.11
C LYS A 93 -11.65 -1.44 -15.11
N VAL A 94 -12.96 -1.55 -14.93
CA VAL A 94 -13.58 -2.39 -13.89
C VAL A 94 -13.23 -3.88 -14.04
N LYS A 95 -13.17 -4.39 -15.28
CA LYS A 95 -12.85 -5.81 -15.54
C LYS A 95 -11.43 -6.16 -15.08
N GLU A 96 -10.44 -5.36 -15.48
CA GLU A 96 -9.03 -5.55 -15.09
C GLU A 96 -8.87 -5.46 -13.55
N SER A 97 -9.55 -4.50 -12.93
CA SER A 97 -9.59 -4.36 -11.47
C SER A 97 -10.12 -5.64 -10.80
N GLN A 98 -11.25 -6.17 -11.28
CA GLN A 98 -11.85 -7.40 -10.73
C GLN A 98 -10.97 -8.64 -10.90
N GLU A 99 -10.23 -8.75 -12.01
CA GLU A 99 -9.28 -9.85 -12.22
C GLU A 99 -8.14 -9.83 -11.21
N ILE A 100 -7.60 -8.65 -10.90
CA ILE A 100 -6.59 -8.47 -9.85
C ILE A 100 -7.16 -8.88 -8.49
N ILE A 101 -8.36 -8.41 -8.14
CA ILE A 101 -8.97 -8.75 -6.85
C ILE A 101 -9.25 -10.25 -6.72
N LYS A 102 -9.72 -10.89 -7.80
CA LYS A 102 -9.88 -12.36 -7.83
C LYS A 102 -8.55 -13.09 -7.62
N PHE A 103 -7.45 -12.59 -8.17
CA PHE A 103 -6.13 -13.17 -7.95
C PHE A 103 -5.68 -13.02 -6.50
N VAL A 104 -5.76 -11.81 -5.95
CA VAL A 104 -5.37 -11.49 -4.57
C VAL A 104 -6.14 -12.35 -3.56
N ASN A 105 -7.46 -12.46 -3.74
CA ASN A 105 -8.32 -13.20 -2.81
C ASN A 105 -8.04 -14.70 -2.74
N LYS A 106 -7.29 -15.30 -3.69
CA LYS A 106 -6.87 -16.71 -3.60
C LYS A 106 -5.99 -17.01 -2.39
N TYR A 107 -5.28 -15.99 -1.89
CA TYR A 107 -4.29 -16.12 -0.82
C TYR A 107 -4.70 -15.38 0.45
N ARG A 108 -5.88 -14.75 0.46
CA ARG A 108 -6.40 -14.08 1.65
C ARG A 108 -7.16 -15.07 2.49
N HIS A 109 -6.70 -15.23 3.72
CA HIS A 109 -7.27 -16.10 4.74
C HIS A 109 -7.74 -15.23 5.91
N PRO A 110 -9.00 -14.73 5.90
CA PRO A 110 -9.52 -13.84 6.94
C PRO A 110 -9.34 -14.38 8.36
N GLU A 111 -9.35 -15.70 8.52
CA GLU A 111 -9.09 -16.41 9.77
C GLU A 111 -7.72 -16.09 10.39
N LEU A 112 -6.72 -15.76 9.58
CA LEU A 112 -5.39 -15.36 10.06
C LEU A 112 -5.37 -13.92 10.62
N TYR A 113 -6.43 -13.15 10.37
CA TYR A 113 -6.52 -11.72 10.70
C TYR A 113 -7.64 -11.43 11.70
N ILE A 114 -8.01 -12.39 12.55
CA ILE A 114 -9.12 -12.25 13.51
C ILE A 114 -8.97 -11.04 14.44
N ASN A 115 -7.73 -10.64 14.74
CA ASN A 115 -7.39 -9.44 15.54
C ASN A 115 -7.09 -8.19 14.69
N GLY A 116 -7.06 -8.33 13.37
CA GLY A 116 -6.65 -7.27 12.44
C GLY A 116 -7.60 -6.07 12.48
N VAL A 117 -8.89 -6.28 12.78
CA VAL A 117 -9.86 -5.19 12.91
C VAL A 117 -9.53 -4.28 14.08
N GLU A 118 -9.25 -4.87 15.25
CA GLU A 118 -8.86 -4.09 16.42
C GLU A 118 -7.52 -3.39 16.21
N TRP A 119 -6.55 -4.08 15.60
CA TRP A 119 -5.27 -3.48 15.28
C TRP A 119 -5.41 -2.29 14.31
N PHE A 120 -6.20 -2.43 13.25
CA PHE A 120 -6.44 -1.36 12.28
C PHE A 120 -7.22 -0.17 12.88
N THR A 121 -8.27 -0.44 13.66
CA THR A 121 -9.18 0.59 14.17
C THR A 121 -8.71 1.27 15.45
N LYS A 122 -7.92 0.59 16.28
CA LYS A 122 -7.45 1.13 17.57
C LYS A 122 -5.95 1.35 17.59
N THR A 123 -5.15 0.31 17.30
CA THR A 123 -3.69 0.39 17.48
C THR A 123 -3.06 1.43 16.55
N ILE A 124 -3.47 1.48 15.28
CA ILE A 124 -2.95 2.49 14.35
C ILE A 124 -3.28 3.91 14.82
N ASP A 125 -4.51 4.17 15.26
CA ASP A 125 -4.91 5.51 15.71
C ASP A 125 -4.22 5.93 17.00
N VAL A 126 -4.07 5.01 17.96
CA VAL A 126 -3.27 5.24 19.17
C VAL A 126 -1.82 5.56 18.82
N ASN A 127 -1.22 4.84 17.87
CA ASN A 127 0.15 5.10 17.43
C ASN A 127 0.29 6.45 16.71
N ILE A 128 -0.68 6.84 15.88
CA ILE A 128 -0.68 8.17 15.25
C ILE A 128 -0.73 9.24 16.34
N GLN A 129 -1.67 9.15 17.29
CA GLN A 129 -1.85 10.15 18.34
C GLN A 129 -0.64 10.24 19.26
N SER A 130 -0.14 9.11 19.75
CA SER A 130 1.05 9.06 20.62
C SER A 130 2.29 9.67 19.94
N ASN A 131 2.48 9.46 18.64
CA ASN A 131 3.58 10.11 17.92
C ASN A 131 3.35 11.61 17.71
N LEU A 132 2.11 12.08 17.58
CA LEU A 132 1.80 13.51 17.55
C LEU A 132 2.06 14.16 18.91
N ASP A 133 1.63 13.52 19.99
CA ASP A 133 1.85 13.97 21.37
C ASP A 133 3.35 14.04 21.70
N ALA A 134 4.14 13.10 21.18
CA ALA A 134 5.61 13.09 21.28
C ALA A 134 6.31 14.01 20.24
N ASN A 135 5.58 14.84 19.50
CA ASN A 135 6.06 15.72 18.42
C ASN A 135 6.87 15.00 17.31
N SER A 136 6.65 13.70 17.13
CA SER A 136 7.29 12.86 16.11
C SER A 136 6.47 12.84 14.80
N LYS A 137 6.38 13.99 14.13
CA LYS A 137 5.57 14.17 12.91
C LYS A 137 5.90 13.17 11.80
N ALA A 138 7.16 12.77 11.67
CA ALA A 138 7.60 11.79 10.66
C ALA A 138 7.04 10.39 10.93
N ARG A 139 7.04 9.95 12.20
CA ARG A 139 6.49 8.65 12.58
C ARG A 139 4.97 8.63 12.47
N ALA A 140 4.30 9.70 12.91
CA ALA A 140 2.86 9.84 12.74
C ALA A 140 2.45 9.77 11.27
N ARG A 141 3.25 10.36 10.36
CA ARG A 141 3.03 10.27 8.91
C ARG A 141 3.15 8.83 8.39
N SER A 142 4.17 8.09 8.82
CA SER A 142 4.31 6.68 8.43
C SER A 142 3.11 5.84 8.88
N TRP A 143 2.60 6.06 10.09
CA TRP A 143 1.39 5.38 10.55
C TRP A 143 0.13 5.76 9.76
N ARG A 144 -0.01 7.03 9.37
CA ARG A 144 -1.11 7.47 8.49
C ARG A 144 -1.04 6.84 7.11
N LEU A 145 0.17 6.67 6.57
CA LEU A 145 0.36 6.02 5.28
C LEU A 145 -0.04 4.54 5.35
N LEU A 146 0.45 3.83 6.37
CA LEU A 146 0.07 2.44 6.62
C LEU A 146 -1.46 2.31 6.81
N LYS A 147 -2.09 3.26 7.51
CA LYS A 147 -3.56 3.28 7.63
C LYS A 147 -4.25 3.36 6.28
N LEU A 148 -3.74 4.17 5.35
CA LEU A 148 -4.30 4.28 4.01
C LEU A 148 -4.08 3.02 3.18
N GLU A 149 -2.89 2.42 3.28
CA GLU A 149 -2.56 1.14 2.61
C GLU A 149 -3.55 0.03 2.99
N GLU A 150 -3.70 -0.20 4.29
CA GLU A 150 -4.65 -1.16 4.86
C GLU A 150 -6.09 -0.80 4.46
N ALA A 151 -6.43 0.49 4.44
CA ALA A 151 -7.75 0.95 4.05
C ALA A 151 -8.11 0.59 2.61
N ILE A 152 -7.16 0.76 1.70
CA ILE A 152 -7.31 0.36 0.31
C ILE A 152 -7.42 -1.17 0.24
N ALA A 153 -6.49 -1.89 0.87
CA ALA A 153 -6.46 -3.35 0.85
C ALA A 153 -7.76 -3.99 1.34
N HIS A 154 -8.34 -3.49 2.43
CA HIS A 154 -9.59 -4.00 2.99
C HIS A 154 -10.81 -3.64 2.14
N ARG A 155 -10.86 -2.43 1.59
CA ARG A 155 -11.97 -1.97 0.76
C ARG A 155 -12.04 -2.73 -0.56
N GLU A 156 -10.90 -2.94 -1.20
CA GLU A 156 -10.84 -3.50 -2.55
C GLU A 156 -11.07 -5.02 -2.56
N ALA A 157 -10.47 -5.75 -1.64
CA ALA A 157 -10.56 -7.21 -1.61
C ALA A 157 -11.68 -7.72 -0.68
N GLU A 158 -12.78 -6.97 -0.60
CA GLU A 158 -14.08 -7.37 -0.02
C GLU A 158 -13.98 -8.08 1.34
N ASN A 159 -13.08 -7.63 2.23
CA ASN A 159 -12.97 -8.25 3.54
C ASN A 159 -14.20 -7.83 4.39
N ILE A 160 -15.22 -8.69 4.41
CA ILE A 160 -16.56 -8.43 4.95
C ILE A 160 -16.49 -7.93 6.41
N GLN A 161 -15.49 -8.36 7.17
CA GLN A 161 -15.28 -7.94 8.56
C GLN A 161 -14.96 -6.43 8.68
N TYR A 162 -14.38 -5.83 7.65
CA TYR A 162 -13.98 -4.42 7.61
C TYR A 162 -14.92 -3.53 6.80
N HIS A 163 -15.86 -4.12 6.07
CA HIS A 163 -16.79 -3.39 5.21
C HIS A 163 -17.61 -2.34 5.98
N ARG A 164 -17.82 -2.53 7.29
CA ARG A 164 -18.51 -1.56 8.18
C ARG A 164 -17.64 -0.38 8.63
N ILE A 165 -16.31 -0.47 8.53
CA ILE A 165 -15.37 0.55 9.03
C ILE A 165 -15.12 1.65 7.98
N PHE A 166 -15.15 1.30 6.69
CA PHE A 166 -14.77 2.20 5.60
C PHE A 166 -15.86 3.15 5.09
N TRP A 167 -17.04 3.16 5.71
CA TRP A 167 -18.12 4.11 5.38
C TRP A 167 -18.05 5.43 6.14
N ILE A 168 -16.97 5.71 6.90
CA ILE A 168 -16.84 6.93 7.70
C ILE A 168 -15.66 7.80 7.24
N LYS A 169 -16.02 8.82 6.43
CA LYS A 169 -15.34 10.11 6.15
C LYS A 169 -13.99 10.13 5.38
N PRO A 170 -13.75 11.19 4.57
CA PRO A 170 -12.51 11.35 3.80
C PRO A 170 -11.33 11.59 4.75
N LEU A 171 -10.30 10.75 4.67
CA LEU A 171 -9.14 10.75 5.56
C LEU A 171 -8.06 11.80 5.23
N MET A 172 -8.39 12.87 4.51
CA MET A 172 -7.46 13.97 4.25
C MET A 172 -8.19 15.32 4.26
N SER A 173 -8.35 15.88 5.46
CA SER A 173 -8.50 17.32 5.72
C SER A 173 -7.49 17.71 6.79
#